data_AF-A0A0B7C7J4-F1
#
_entry.id   AF-A0A0B7C7J4-F1
#
_cell.length_a   1.000
_cell.length_b   1.000
_cell.length_c   1.000
_cell.angle_alpha   90.00
_cell.angle_beta   90.00
_cell.angle_gamma   90.00
#
_symmetry.space_group_name_H-M   'P 1'
#
loop_
_entity.id
_entity.type
_entity.pdbx_description
1 polymer ?
#
loop_
_entity_poly.entity_id
_entity_poly.type
_entity_poly.pdbx_seq_one_letter_code
_entity_poly.pdbx_strand_id
1 'polypeptide(L)' 'NLAVSQLQTMDARSVFPCFDEPNFKARFRLSIIYQTGYTALTNMPAVATTVLNSNWIRSDYEATPVMSTYLLAIV' A
#
# COMPACT_ATOMS: atom_id res chain seq x y z
N ASN A 1 -4.90 6.54 16.67
CA ASN A 1 -5.65 5.65 15.76
C ASN A 1 -4.69 5.02 14.78
N LEU A 2 -4.98 3.80 14.31
CA LEU A 2 -4.14 3.00 13.40
C LEU A 2 -5.05 2.48 12.27
N ALA A 3 -4.57 2.49 11.04
CA ALA A 3 -5.18 1.77 9.92
C ALA A 3 -4.24 0.62 9.54
N VAL A 4 -4.78 -0.53 9.14
CA VAL A 4 -3.98 -1.70 8.77
C VAL A 4 -4.78 -2.60 7.84
N SER A 5 -4.12 -3.16 6.83
CA SER A 5 -4.69 -4.19 5.97
C SER A 5 -4.32 -5.59 6.44
N GLN A 6 -5.28 -6.52 6.38
CA GLN A 6 -5.01 -7.95 6.35
C GLN A 6 -5.77 -8.55 5.18
N LEU A 7 -5.05 -9.04 4.17
CA LEU A 7 -5.64 -9.37 2.86
C LEU A 7 -5.73 -10.87 2.58
N GLN A 8 -5.16 -11.69 3.45
CA GLN A 8 -5.21 -13.14 3.30
C GLN A 8 -6.57 -13.69 3.72
N THR A 9 -7.25 -14.55 2.93
CA THR A 9 -6.80 -15.15 1.64
C THR A 9 -7.35 -14.49 0.38
N MET A 10 -8.50 -13.81 0.45
CA MET A 10 -9.22 -13.21 -0.69
C MET A 10 -9.86 -11.86 -0.33
N ASP A 11 -9.22 -11.12 0.57
CA ASP A 11 -9.74 -9.84 1.07
C ASP A 11 -9.12 -8.63 0.35
N ALA A 12 -8.15 -8.82 -0.55
CA ALA A 12 -7.54 -7.72 -1.29
C ALA A 12 -8.57 -6.94 -2.14
N ARG A 13 -9.57 -7.65 -2.68
CA ARG A 13 -10.70 -7.07 -3.43
C ARG A 13 -11.54 -6.07 -2.63
N SER A 14 -11.50 -6.11 -1.30
CA SER A 14 -12.20 -5.16 -0.43
C SER A 14 -11.49 -3.80 -0.33
N VAL A 15 -10.18 -3.79 -0.60
CA VAL A 15 -9.33 -2.59 -0.52
C VAL A 15 -9.17 -1.93 -1.89
N PHE A 16 -8.98 -2.73 -2.95
CA PHE A 16 -8.89 -2.22 -4.32
C PHE A 16 -9.36 -3.27 -5.34
N PRO A 17 -9.94 -2.86 -6.48
CA PRO A 17 -10.29 -3.80 -7.55
C PRO A 17 -9.06 -4.54 -8.09
N CYS A 18 -9.08 -5.88 -8.05
CA CYS A 18 -7.96 -6.70 -8.52
C CYS A 18 -8.41 -8.13 -8.89
N PHE A 19 -7.54 -8.85 -9.61
CA PHE A 19 -7.66 -10.30 -9.82
C PHE A 19 -7.16 -11.02 -8.57
N ASP A 20 -8.07 -11.19 -7.59
CA ASP A 20 -7.73 -11.63 -6.25
C ASP A 20 -7.69 -13.17 -6.12
N GLU A 21 -6.81 -13.79 -6.90
CA GLU A 21 -6.43 -15.20 -6.78
C GLU A 21 -4.89 -15.32 -6.70
N PRO A 22 -4.35 -16.29 -5.93
CA PRO A 22 -2.91 -16.40 -5.70
C PRO A 22 -2.03 -16.49 -6.95
N ASN A 23 -2.57 -17.02 -8.05
CA ASN A 23 -1.84 -17.24 -9.30
C ASN A 23 -1.68 -15.97 -10.15
N PHE A 24 -2.52 -14.95 -9.95
CA PHE A 24 -2.41 -13.66 -10.65
C PHE A 24 -1.41 -12.74 -9.95
N LYS A 25 -0.13 -13.06 -10.10
CA LYS A 25 0.96 -12.28 -9.51
C LYS A 25 1.27 -11.02 -10.32
N ALA A 26 1.59 -9.94 -9.63
CA ALA A 26 1.93 -8.65 -10.26
C ALA A 26 3.01 -7.92 -9.44
N ARG A 27 3.55 -6.84 -10.02
CA ARG A 27 4.32 -5.84 -9.27
C ARG A 27 3.38 -4.72 -8.85
N PHE A 28 3.47 -4.31 -7.59
CA PHE A 28 2.67 -3.21 -7.05
C PHE A 28 3.57 -2.00 -6.81
N ARG A 29 3.12 -0.81 -7.25
CA ARG A 29 3.77 0.45 -6.93
C ARG A 29 2.72 1.33 -6.28
N LEU A 30 2.97 1.73 -5.03
CA LEU A 30 2.00 2.43 -4.21
C LEU A 30 2.40 3.88 -3.95
N SER A 31 1.38 4.69 -3.76
CA SER A 31 1.46 6.04 -3.20
C SER A 31 0.43 6.12 -2.09
N ILE A 32 0.84 6.49 -0.89
CA ILE A 32 -0.06 6.61 0.26
C ILE A 32 -0.13 8.08 0.66
N ILE A 33 -1.35 8.60 0.76
CA ILE A 33 -1.63 9.96 1.26
C ILE A 33 -2.20 9.83 2.67
N TYR A 34 -1.55 10.46 3.64
CA TYR A 34 -1.87 10.36 5.06
C TYR A 34 -1.66 11.70 5.77
N GLN A 35 -2.29 11.85 6.94
CA GLN A 35 -2.19 13.11 7.69
C GLN A 35 -0.81 13.29 8.31
N THR A 36 -0.37 14.54 8.43
CA THR A 36 0.83 14.91 9.20
C THR A 36 0.76 14.36 10.62
N GLY A 37 1.85 13.76 11.10
CA GLY A 37 1.92 13.10 12.41
C GLY A 37 1.70 11.58 12.37
N TYR A 38 1.25 11.04 11.24
CA TYR A 38 1.27 9.59 10.99
C TYR A 38 2.52 9.18 10.19
N THR A 39 2.77 7.88 10.14
CA THR A 39 3.75 7.25 9.26
C THR A 39 3.02 6.18 8.47
N ALA A 40 3.20 6.15 7.15
CA ALA A 40 2.68 5.10 6.29
C ALA A 40 3.77 4.07 6.01
N LEU A 41 3.44 2.79 6.14
CA LEU A 41 4.31 1.65 5.87
C LEU A 41 3.68 0.71 4.85
N THR A 42 4.52 0.10 4.03
CA THR A 42 4.12 -0.93 3.06
C THR A 42 5.28 -1.89 2.81
N ASN A 43 5.12 -2.82 1.87
CA ASN A 43 6.09 -3.89 1.58
C ASN A 43 7.46 -3.37 1.14
N MET A 44 7.54 -2.16 0.58
CA MET A 44 8.73 -1.60 -0.03
C MET A 44 9.12 -0.26 0.62
N PRO A 45 10.40 0.17 0.56
CA PRO A 45 10.82 1.45 1.11
C PRO A 45 10.22 2.64 0.34
N ALA A 46 10.02 3.74 1.06
CA ALA A 46 9.63 5.02 0.46
C ALA A 46 10.80 5.60 -0.34
N VAL A 47 10.53 6.04 -1.58
CA VAL A 47 11.51 6.71 -2.44
C VAL A 47 11.37 8.23 -2.43
N ALA A 48 10.17 8.72 -2.10
CA ALA A 48 9.90 10.14 -2.04
C ALA A 48 8.77 10.42 -1.05
N THR A 49 8.86 11.55 -0.37
CA THR A 49 7.81 12.09 0.49
C THR A 49 7.57 13.54 0.13
N THR A 50 6.32 13.88 -0.18
CA THR A 50 5.91 15.23 -0.60
C THR A 50 4.82 15.75 0.32
N VAL A 51 5.01 16.95 0.87
CA VAL A 51 3.97 17.65 1.61
C VAL A 51 2.97 18.23 0.60
N LEU A 52 1.73 17.75 0.63
CA LEU A 52 0.68 18.22 -0.30
C LEU A 52 0.06 19.54 0.17
N ASN A 53 -0.11 19.67 1.49
CA ASN A 53 -0.55 20.88 2.19
C ASN A 53 -0.21 20.76 3.69
N SER A 54 -0.63 21.73 4.51
CA SER A 54 -0.32 21.78 5.94
C SER A 54 -0.70 20.54 6.75
N ASN A 55 -1.64 19.72 6.26
CA ASN A 55 -2.19 18.58 7.00
C ASN A 55 -1.92 17.23 6.34
N TRP A 56 -1.43 17.18 5.09
CA TRP A 56 -1.37 15.95 4.31
C TRP A 56 0.00 15.75 3.66
N ILE A 57 0.48 14.51 3.76
CA ILE A 57 1.74 14.02 3.20
C ILE A 57 1.41 12.91 2.20
N ARG A 58 2.11 12.88 1.07
CA ARG A 58 2.17 11.74 0.15
C ARG A 58 3.52 11.07 0.24
N SER A 59 3.55 9.76 0.44
CA SER A 59 4.77 8.95 0.26
C SER A 59 4.61 8.02 -0.93
N ASP A 60 5.60 8.02 -1.81
CA ASP A 60 5.71 7.12 -2.96
C ASP A 60 6.73 6.03 -2.65
N TYR A 61 6.41 4.78 -3.01
CA TYR A 61 7.21 3.60 -2.66
C TYR A 61 7.81 2.92 -3.89
N GLU A 62 8.89 2.16 -3.69
CA GLU A 62 9.44 1.30 -4.74
C GLU A 62 8.42 0.25 -5.20
N ALA A 63 8.59 -0.22 -6.44
CA ALA A 63 7.77 -1.32 -6.93
C ALA A 63 8.16 -2.63 -6.24
N THR A 64 7.17 -3.42 -5.81
CA THR A 64 7.41 -4.75 -5.23
C THR A 64 8.05 -5.69 -6.26
N PRO A 65 8.71 -6.78 -5.80
CA PRO A 65 8.87 -7.98 -6.62
C PRO A 65 7.49 -8.51 -7.09
N VAL A 66 7.52 -9.43 -8.06
CA VAL A 66 6.29 -10.11 -8.51
C VAL A 66 5.72 -10.95 -7.35
N MET A 67 4.51 -10.63 -6.90
CA MET A 67 3.87 -11.24 -5.73
C MET A 67 2.34 -11.33 -5.91
N SER A 68 1.69 -12.14 -5.09
CA SER A 68 0.22 -12.27 -5.06
C SER A 68 -0.43 -11.12 -4.29
N THR A 69 -1.70 -10.81 -4.60
CA THR A 69 -2.48 -9.70 -3.99
C THR A 69 -2.59 -9.80 -2.47
N TYR A 70 -2.77 -11.00 -1.92
CA TYR A 70 -2.95 -11.23 -0.47
C TYR A 70 -1.72 -10.87 0.39
N LEU A 71 -0.54 -10.69 -0.21
CA LEU A 71 0.68 -10.30 0.48
C LEU A 71 0.88 -8.78 0.54
N LEU A 72 0.06 -8.00 -0.19
CA LEU A 72 0.13 -6.54 -0.15
C LEU A 72 -0.27 -6.05 1.25
N ALA A 73 0.55 -5.17 1.82
CA ALA A 73 0.34 -4.65 3.17
C ALA A 73 0.38 -3.12 3.16
N ILE A 74 -0.55 -2.51 3.88
CA ILE A 74 -0.67 -1.07 4.13
C ILE A 74 -0.91 -0.89 5.63
N VAL A 75 -0.10 -0.04 6.26
CA VAL A 75 -0.24 0.39 7.66
C VAL A 75 -0.13 1.90 7.72
#